data_AF-A0A6N6KDU7-F1
#
_entry.id   AF-A0A6N6KDU7-F1
#
_cell.length_a   1.000
_cell.length_b   1.000
_cell.length_c   1.000
_cell.angle_alpha   90.00
_cell.angle_beta   90.00
_cell.angle_gamma   90.00
#
_symmetry.space_group_name_H-M   'P 1'
#
loop_
_entity.id
_entity.type
_entity.pdbx_description
1 polymer ?
#
loop_
_entity_poly.entity_id
_entity_poly.type
_entity_poly.pdbx_seq_one_letter_code
_entity_poly.pdbx_strand_id
1 'polypeptide(L)'
;MDQNSMRNAFFILLSVGVILVLYPLIHDRSEFLKENFRSYHLKDRFLKDSVAVNDSLATDSSLVILSSHSATTETLYSGQEYLRSFFEALLKSGGQTRIAYYGDSSIERDLITQTVRDSLQKMFGGSGVGFVPVTSHLKGFRRSVYLNFS
;
A
#
# COMPACT_ATOMS: atom_id res chain seq x y z
N MET A 1 -3.72 39.94 -10.93
CA MET A 1 -4.80 38.99 -10.58
C MET A 1 -6.12 39.62 -10.95
N ASP A 2 -6.89 38.96 -11.82
CA ASP A 2 -8.16 39.48 -12.31
C ASP A 2 -9.22 39.39 -11.19
N GLN A 3 -9.88 40.50 -10.86
CA GLN A 3 -10.79 40.60 -9.70
C GLN A 3 -11.96 39.60 -9.82
N ASN A 4 -12.35 39.27 -11.06
CA ASN A 4 -13.39 38.30 -11.36
C ASN A 4 -12.93 36.85 -11.10
N SER A 5 -11.64 36.54 -11.25
CA SER A 5 -11.09 35.21 -10.99
C SER A 5 -11.16 34.85 -9.51
N MET A 6 -10.83 35.80 -8.62
CA MET A 6 -10.91 35.60 -7.17
C MET A 6 -12.35 35.39 -6.69
N ARG A 7 -13.29 36.16 -7.24
CA ARG A 7 -14.72 36.03 -6.92
C ARG A 7 -15.27 34.66 -7.37
N ASN A 8 -14.91 34.21 -8.57
CA ASN A 8 -15.36 32.91 -9.08
C ASN A 8 -14.73 31.75 -8.29
N ALA A 9 -13.45 31.85 -7.92
CA ALA A 9 -12.79 30.88 -7.07
C ALA A 9 -13.46 30.76 -5.70
N PHE A 10 -13.85 31.88 -5.10
CA PHE A 10 -14.60 31.89 -3.85
C PHE A 10 -15.94 31.17 -3.97
N PHE A 11 -16.72 31.41 -5.03
CA PHE A 11 -17.99 30.73 -5.23
C PHE A 11 -17.85 29.22 -5.51
N ILE A 12 -16.81 28.80 -6.23
CA ILE A 12 -16.51 27.38 -6.43
C ILE A 12 -16.14 26.71 -5.09
N LEU A 13 -15.33 27.36 -4.28
CA LEU A 13 -14.93 26.81 -2.98
C LEU A 13 -16.13 26.71 -2.03
N LEU A 14 -17.00 27.72 -2.04
CA LEU A 14 -18.27 27.71 -1.31
C LEU A 14 -19.17 26.55 -1.77
N SER A 15 -19.36 26.34 -3.07
CA SER A 15 -20.23 25.29 -3.59
C SER A 15 -19.71 23.89 -3.27
N VAL A 16 -18.40 23.67 -3.39
CA VAL A 16 -17.74 22.42 -2.98
C VAL A 16 -17.95 22.18 -1.48
N GLY A 17 -17.76 23.21 -0.65
CA GLY A 17 -18.01 23.13 0.79
C GLY A 17 -19.46 22.74 1.12
N VAL A 18 -20.44 23.35 0.43
CA VAL A 18 -21.86 23.01 0.60
C VAL A 18 -22.14 21.55 0.20
N ILE A 19 -21.59 21.10 -0.93
CA ILE A 19 -21.75 19.71 -1.39
C ILE A 19 -21.16 18.74 -0.36
N LEU A 20 -19.98 19.02 0.20
CA LEU A 20 -19.35 18.18 1.20
C LEU A 20 -20.16 18.07 2.50
N VAL A 21 -20.84 19.15 2.91
CA VAL A 21 -21.70 19.16 4.12
C VAL A 21 -23.05 18.49 3.84
N LEU A 22 -23.61 18.69 2.64
CA LEU A 22 -24.94 18.20 2.29
C LEU A 22 -24.93 16.71 1.89
N TYR A 23 -23.85 16.23 1.29
CA TYR A 23 -23.68 14.84 0.88
C TYR A 23 -23.95 13.82 1.99
N PRO A 24 -23.37 13.90 3.21
CA PRO A 24 -23.65 12.94 4.27
C PRO A 24 -25.13 12.95 4.70
N LEU A 25 -25.82 14.10 4.64
CA LEU A 25 -27.25 14.19 4.99
C LEU A 25 -28.15 13.48 3.96
N ILE A 26 -27.74 13.47 2.69
CA ILE A 26 -28.48 12.84 1.59
C ILE A 26 -28.12 11.35 1.46
N HIS A 27 -26.88 10.98 1.77
CA HIS A 27 -26.40 9.59 1.73
C HIS A 27 -27.26 8.67 2.61
N ASP A 28 -27.63 9.11 3.81
CA ASP A 28 -28.45 8.31 4.74
C ASP A 28 -29.91 8.11 4.26
N ARG A 29 -30.41 9.02 3.42
CA ARG A 29 -31.81 9.09 2.98
C ARG A 29 -32.10 8.31 1.70
N SER A 30 -31.09 7.90 0.95
CA SER A 30 -31.27 7.18 -0.32
C SER A 30 -30.54 5.84 -0.35
N GLU A 31 -31.25 4.79 -0.73
CA GLU A 31 -30.67 3.44 -0.87
C GLU A 31 -29.61 3.40 -1.99
N PHE A 32 -29.87 4.08 -3.11
CA PHE A 32 -28.94 4.15 -4.25
C PHE A 32 -27.54 4.66 -3.88
N LEU A 33 -27.45 5.69 -3.01
CA LEU A 33 -26.15 6.22 -2.60
C LEU A 33 -25.40 5.29 -1.65
N LYS A 34 -26.12 4.50 -0.83
CA LYS A 34 -25.51 3.52 0.08
C LYS A 34 -24.89 2.34 -0.67
N GLU A 35 -25.54 1.88 -1.74
CA GLU A 35 -25.04 0.75 -2.52
C GLU A 35 -23.82 1.11 -3.39
N ASN A 36 -23.81 2.34 -3.93
CA ASN A 36 -22.81 2.71 -4.95
C ASN A 36 -21.67 3.58 -4.40
N PHE A 37 -21.83 4.23 -3.25
CA PHE A 37 -20.85 5.19 -2.76
C PHE A 37 -20.58 5.05 -1.25
N ARG A 38 -19.30 5.21 -0.88
CA ARG A 38 -18.88 5.20 0.53
C ARG A 38 -19.24 6.51 1.23
N SER A 39 -19.71 6.41 2.48
CA SER A 39 -19.86 7.58 3.34
C SER A 39 -18.49 8.13 3.77
N TYR A 40 -18.41 9.45 3.95
CA TYR A 40 -17.25 10.12 4.53
C TYR A 40 -17.63 10.68 5.90
N HIS A 41 -17.05 10.13 6.98
CA HIS A 41 -17.26 10.63 8.34
C HIS A 41 -16.18 11.66 8.69
N LEU A 42 -16.46 12.95 8.43
CA LEU A 42 -15.55 14.06 8.74
C LEU A 42 -15.30 14.20 10.26
N LYS A 43 -16.32 14.00 11.08
CA LYS A 43 -16.25 14.17 12.55
C LYS A 43 -15.26 13.20 13.22
N ASP A 44 -15.24 11.95 12.74
CA ASP A 44 -14.40 10.91 13.32
C ASP A 44 -12.91 11.14 13.03
N ARG A 45 -12.58 11.85 11.94
CA ARG A 45 -11.19 12.23 11.63
C ARG A 45 -10.73 13.41 12.48
N PHE A 46 -11.56 14.46 12.61
CA PHE A 46 -11.19 15.65 13.38
C PHE A 46 -11.04 15.39 14.89
N LEU A 47 -11.83 14.47 15.47
CA LEU A 47 -11.70 14.10 16.88
C LEU A 47 -10.54 13.11 17.14
N LYS A 48 -10.20 12.29 16.14
CA LYS A 48 -9.08 11.33 16.23
C LYS A 48 -7.71 12.00 16.09
N ASP A 49 -7.65 13.19 15.49
CA ASP A 49 -6.41 13.97 15.38
C ASP A 49 -6.04 14.76 16.67
N SER A 50 -6.93 14.81 17.68
CA SER A 50 -6.66 15.49 18.97
C SER A 50 -6.32 14.55 20.14
N VAL A 51 -6.35 13.24 19.91
CA VAL A 51 -5.86 12.23 20.84
C VAL A 51 -4.65 11.58 20.18
N ALA A 52 -3.51 11.63 20.88
CA ALA A 52 -2.21 11.07 20.52
C ALA A 52 -2.22 10.06 19.37
N VAL A 53 -1.34 10.32 18.39
CA VAL A 53 -0.97 9.41 17.29
C VAL A 53 -0.41 8.11 17.89
N ASN A 54 -1.33 7.27 18.36
CA ASN A 54 -1.20 5.85 18.37
C ASN A 54 -1.74 5.51 16.98
N ASP A 55 -0.83 5.46 16.01
CA ASP A 55 -1.12 4.96 14.68
C ASP A 55 -1.43 3.46 14.80
N SER A 56 -2.61 3.17 15.38
CA SER A 56 -3.36 1.99 15.08
C SER A 56 -3.90 2.20 13.67
N LEU A 57 -2.98 2.14 12.69
CA LEU A 57 -3.11 1.19 11.62
C LEU A 57 -3.87 0.02 12.23
N ALA A 58 -5.13 -0.14 11.83
CA ALA A 58 -5.76 -1.41 11.95
C ALA A 58 -4.80 -2.36 11.22
N THR A 59 -3.90 -2.93 12.01
CA THR A 59 -3.41 -4.26 11.83
C THR A 59 -4.69 -5.07 11.68
N ASP A 60 -5.13 -5.17 10.44
CA ASP A 60 -5.58 -6.43 9.91
C ASP A 60 -4.37 -7.39 9.88
N SER A 61 -3.68 -7.48 11.02
CA SER A 61 -3.22 -8.74 11.55
C SER A 61 -4.51 -9.52 11.81
N SER A 62 -5.09 -10.04 10.72
CA SER A 62 -5.28 -11.47 10.70
C SER A 62 -3.90 -12.08 10.94
N LEU A 63 -3.53 -12.07 12.22
CA LEU A 63 -2.59 -13.00 12.78
C LEU A 63 -3.31 -14.31 12.53
N VAL A 64 -3.01 -14.92 11.39
CA VAL A 64 -3.29 -16.32 11.16
C VAL A 64 -2.56 -16.97 12.30
N ILE A 65 -3.31 -17.22 13.38
CA ILE A 65 -2.91 -18.13 14.43
C ILE A 65 -2.68 -19.40 13.63
N LEU A 66 -1.41 -19.71 13.34
CA LEU A 66 -0.98 -21.07 13.06
C LEU A 66 -1.24 -21.82 14.37
N SER A 67 -2.52 -22.07 14.63
CA SER A 67 -2.93 -23.14 15.50
C SER A 67 -2.24 -24.35 14.91
N SER A 68 -1.44 -25.00 15.73
CA SER A 68 -0.91 -26.32 15.51
C SER A 68 -2.08 -27.31 15.33
N HIS A 69 -2.80 -27.18 14.23
CA HIS A 69 -3.48 -28.30 13.62
C HIS A 69 -2.35 -29.20 13.15
N SER A 70 -2.29 -30.40 13.72
CA SER A 70 -1.55 -31.51 13.11
C SER A 70 -1.89 -31.50 11.62
N ALA A 71 -0.96 -30.99 10.83
CA ALA A 71 -1.13 -30.84 9.40
C ALA A 71 -1.19 -32.24 8.82
N THR A 72 -2.41 -32.75 8.63
CA THR A 72 -2.66 -33.66 7.54
C THR A 72 -2.19 -32.91 6.29
N THR A 73 -1.17 -33.47 5.65
CA THR A 73 -0.55 -33.01 4.40
C THR A 73 -1.57 -33.08 3.26
N GLU A 74 -2.65 -32.31 3.36
CA GLU A 74 -3.45 -31.89 2.22
C GLU A 74 -2.51 -31.02 1.40
N THR A 75 -2.07 -31.53 0.26
CA THR A 75 -1.13 -30.88 -0.66
C THR A 75 -1.68 -29.51 -1.03
N LEU A 76 -1.22 -28.47 -0.31
CA LEU A 76 -1.88 -27.18 -0.25
C LEU A 76 -1.91 -26.46 -1.60
N TYR A 77 -1.00 -26.77 -2.51
CA TYR A 77 -1.07 -26.42 -3.93
C TYR A 77 -0.26 -27.46 -4.72
N SER A 78 -0.76 -27.90 -5.88
CA SER A 78 0.03 -28.69 -6.83
C SER A 78 1.24 -27.89 -7.28
N GLY A 79 2.46 -28.42 -7.13
CA GLY A 79 3.71 -27.76 -7.52
C GLY A 79 4.47 -27.05 -6.40
N GLN A 80 4.05 -27.14 -5.13
CA GLN A 80 4.83 -26.57 -4.02
C GLN A 80 6.22 -27.20 -3.91
N GLU A 81 6.37 -28.45 -4.32
CA GLU A 81 7.62 -29.19 -4.33
C GLU A 81 8.71 -28.49 -5.14
N TYR A 82 8.34 -27.72 -6.18
CA TYR A 82 9.28 -26.95 -7.00
C TYR A 82 9.88 -25.76 -6.24
N LEU A 83 9.22 -25.26 -5.20
CA LEU A 83 9.70 -24.15 -4.38
C LEU A 83 10.55 -24.63 -3.18
N ARG A 84 10.65 -25.94 -2.96
CA ARG A 84 11.38 -26.47 -1.80
C ARG A 84 12.83 -26.02 -1.78
N SER A 85 13.53 -26.12 -2.91
CA SER A 85 14.94 -25.69 -3.02
C SER A 85 15.10 -24.18 -2.80
N PHE A 86 14.11 -23.38 -3.22
CA PHE A 86 14.09 -21.95 -2.97
C PHE A 86 13.98 -21.63 -1.47
N PHE A 87 13.06 -22.27 -0.75
CA PHE A 87 12.92 -22.06 0.70
C PHE A 87 14.13 -22.59 1.49
N GLU A 88 14.67 -23.74 1.11
CA GLU A 88 15.92 -24.26 1.69
C GLU A 88 17.08 -23.26 1.50
N ALA A 89 17.20 -22.65 0.31
CA ALA A 89 18.20 -21.61 0.05
C ALA A 89 17.95 -20.32 0.84
N LEU A 90 16.69 -19.94 1.06
CA LEU A 90 16.31 -18.74 1.81
C LEU A 90 16.62 -18.86 3.31
N LEU A 91 16.51 -20.06 3.88
CA LEU A 91 16.80 -20.34 5.29
C LEU A 91 18.29 -20.57 5.58
N LYS A 92 19.10 -20.84 4.55
CA LYS A 92 20.52 -21.12 4.71
C LYS A 92 21.30 -19.85 5.06
N SER A 93 21.96 -19.86 6.22
CA SER A 93 22.85 -18.78 6.63
C SER A 93 24.07 -18.67 5.70
N GLY A 94 24.45 -17.44 5.34
CA GLY A 94 25.62 -17.14 4.51
C GLY A 94 25.41 -17.33 2.99
N GLY A 95 24.21 -17.68 2.54
CA GLY A 95 23.85 -17.72 1.12
C GLY A 95 23.32 -16.38 0.59
N GLN A 96 23.30 -16.22 -0.73
CA GLN A 96 22.64 -15.09 -1.39
C GLN A 96 21.55 -15.60 -2.33
N THR A 97 20.29 -15.43 -1.93
CA THR A 97 19.11 -15.73 -2.75
C THR A 97 18.66 -14.47 -3.47
N ARG A 98 18.54 -14.53 -4.81
CA ARG A 98 18.07 -13.42 -5.65
C ARG A 98 16.68 -13.71 -6.16
N ILE A 99 15.76 -12.78 -5.91
CA ILE A 99 14.37 -12.89 -6.34
C ILE A 99 14.12 -11.87 -7.43
N ALA A 100 13.68 -12.33 -8.60
CA ALA A 100 13.24 -11.46 -9.68
C ALA A 100 11.72 -11.41 -9.69
N TYR A 101 11.15 -10.22 -9.82
CA TYR A 101 9.71 -10.00 -9.92
C TYR A 101 9.40 -9.47 -11.32
N TYR A 102 8.51 -10.15 -12.04
CA TYR A 102 8.05 -9.75 -13.37
C TYR A 102 6.60 -9.31 -13.31
N GLY A 103 6.26 -8.21 -13.97
CA GLY A 103 4.91 -7.66 -13.90
C GLY A 103 4.75 -6.37 -14.71
N ASP A 104 3.73 -5.60 -14.34
CA ASP A 104 3.31 -4.38 -15.02
C ASP A 104 3.97 -3.11 -14.46
N SER A 105 3.36 -1.95 -14.77
CA SER A 105 3.80 -0.64 -14.32
C SER A 105 3.90 -0.47 -12.79
N SER A 106 3.18 -1.27 -12.00
CA SER A 106 3.20 -1.22 -10.53
C SER A 106 4.52 -1.74 -9.97
N ILE A 107 5.13 -2.71 -10.65
CA ILE A 107 6.47 -3.21 -10.37
C ILE A 107 7.51 -2.22 -10.88
N GLU A 108 7.28 -1.62 -12.05
CA GLU A 108 8.17 -0.62 -12.64
C GLU A 108 8.42 0.58 -11.71
N ARG A 109 7.33 1.06 -11.06
CA ARG A 109 7.32 2.15 -10.07
C ARG A 109 7.67 1.71 -8.65
N ASP A 110 7.99 0.44 -8.43
CA ASP A 110 8.37 -0.11 -7.13
C ASP A 110 7.30 0.04 -6.03
N LEU A 111 6.01 -0.08 -6.38
CA LEU A 111 4.90 0.10 -5.44
C LEU A 111 4.72 -1.10 -4.50
N ILE A 112 4.92 -2.32 -5.03
CA ILE A 112 4.75 -3.58 -4.29
C ILE A 112 6.12 -4.19 -3.95
N THR A 113 7.05 -4.18 -4.91
CA THR A 113 8.37 -4.80 -4.75
C THR A 113 9.18 -4.18 -3.62
N GLN A 114 9.02 -2.90 -3.33
CA GLN A 114 9.67 -2.24 -2.20
C GLN A 114 9.28 -2.92 -0.89
N THR A 115 7.97 -3.01 -0.64
CA THR A 115 7.43 -3.61 0.59
C THR A 115 7.79 -5.09 0.72
N VAL A 116 7.72 -5.84 -0.39
CA VAL A 116 8.10 -7.26 -0.40
C VAL A 116 9.59 -7.43 -0.09
N ARG A 117 10.45 -6.64 -0.73
CA ARG A 117 11.90 -6.66 -0.49
C ARG A 117 12.22 -6.31 0.96
N ASP A 118 11.63 -5.25 1.49
CA ASP A 118 11.84 -4.80 2.87
C ASP A 118 11.38 -5.87 3.88
N SER A 119 10.22 -6.49 3.65
CA SER A 119 9.70 -7.57 4.50
C SER A 119 10.60 -8.81 4.49
N LEU A 120 11.01 -9.26 3.30
CA LEU A 120 11.90 -10.42 3.17
C LEU A 120 13.28 -10.17 3.78
N GLN A 121 13.84 -8.96 3.58
CA GLN A 121 15.11 -8.58 4.19
C GLN A 121 15.02 -8.49 5.72
N LYS A 122 13.88 -8.05 6.26
CA LYS A 122 13.62 -8.03 7.71
C LYS A 122 13.50 -9.43 8.31
N MET A 123 12.86 -10.37 7.61
CA MET A 123 12.63 -11.73 8.11
C MET A 123 13.83 -12.67 7.94
N PHE A 124 14.47 -12.64 6.77
CA PHE A 124 15.52 -13.59 6.38
C PHE A 124 16.92 -12.96 6.32
N GLY A 125 17.02 -11.66 6.59
CA GLY A 125 18.24 -10.90 6.41
C GLY A 125 18.51 -10.52 4.95
N GLY A 126 19.67 -9.91 4.73
CA GLY A 126 20.05 -9.37 3.42
C GLY A 126 19.92 -7.86 3.35
N SER A 127 20.43 -7.28 2.26
CA SER A 127 20.51 -5.84 2.07
C SER A 127 20.58 -5.48 0.60
N GLY A 128 20.37 -4.19 0.32
CA GLY A 128 20.45 -3.62 -1.01
C GLY A 128 19.17 -3.77 -1.83
N VAL A 129 19.14 -3.08 -2.97
CA VAL A 129 17.97 -3.00 -3.86
C VAL A 129 18.01 -4.01 -5.02
N GLY A 130 19.09 -4.76 -5.14
CA GLY A 130 19.29 -5.73 -6.23
C GLY A 130 19.62 -5.05 -7.56
N PHE A 131 19.12 -5.62 -8.65
CA PHE A 131 19.38 -5.12 -10.00
C PHE A 131 18.52 -3.90 -10.30
N VAL A 132 19.16 -2.80 -10.67
CA VAL A 132 18.52 -1.56 -11.09
C VAL A 132 19.09 -1.10 -12.43
N PRO A 133 18.28 -0.50 -13.31
CA PRO A 133 18.77 0.02 -14.57
C PRO A 133 19.67 1.24 -14.31
N VAL A 134 20.68 1.44 -15.16
CA VAL A 134 21.61 2.58 -15.08
C VAL A 134 20.87 3.92 -15.16
N THR A 135 19.80 3.98 -15.95
CA THR A 135 18.89 5.12 -15.99
C THR A 135 17.44 4.65 -16.01
N SER A 136 16.52 5.50 -15.58
CA SER A 136 15.08 5.24 -15.64
C SER A 136 14.35 6.52 -16.00
N HIS A 137 13.25 6.42 -16.74
CA HIS A 137 12.34 7.54 -16.99
C HIS A 137 11.48 7.86 -15.76
N LEU A 138 11.42 6.94 -14.79
CA LEU A 138 10.64 7.06 -13.56
C LEU A 138 11.52 7.46 -12.35
N LYS A 139 12.59 8.23 -12.60
CA LYS A 139 13.42 8.80 -11.53
C LYS A 139 12.52 9.57 -10.55
N GLY A 140 12.63 9.25 -9.26
CA GLY A 140 11.84 9.86 -8.18
C GLY A 140 10.62 9.07 -7.72
N PHE A 141 10.11 8.12 -8.51
CA PHE A 141 9.01 7.24 -8.05
C PHE A 141 9.51 6.15 -7.09
N ARG A 142 10.72 5.64 -7.33
CA ARG A 142 11.34 4.63 -6.47
C ARG A 142 11.91 5.31 -5.22
N ARG A 143 11.36 4.99 -4.06
CA ARG A 143 11.82 5.56 -2.78
C ARG A 143 13.15 4.97 -2.30
N SER A 144 13.50 3.76 -2.74
CA SER A 144 14.73 3.08 -2.32
C SER A 144 15.94 3.33 -3.22
N VAL A 145 15.81 4.08 -4.32
CA VAL A 145 16.89 4.31 -5.31
C VAL A 145 16.94 5.77 -5.74
N TYR A 146 18.09 6.42 -5.52
CA TYR A 146 18.35 7.79 -5.96
C TYR A 146 19.43 7.78 -7.05
N LEU A 147 19.12 8.34 -8.22
CA LEU A 147 20.00 8.41 -9.39
C LEU A 147 20.43 9.86 -9.63
N ASN A 148 21.71 10.17 -9.40
CA ASN A 148 22.32 11.48 -9.61
C ASN A 148 23.38 11.40 -10.71
N PHE A 149 23.49 12.45 -11.53
CA PHE A 149 24.49 12.58 -12.60
C PHE A 149 25.19 13.92 -12.41
N SER A 150 26.53 13.93 -12.42
CA SER A 150 27.39 15.11 -12.27
C SER A 150 28.23 15.34 -13.51
#